data_AF-A0A3C1KIL7-F1
#
_entry.id   AF-A0A3C1KIL7-F1
#
_cell.length_a   1.000
_cell.length_b   1.000
_cell.length_c   1.000
_cell.angle_alpha   90.00
_cell.angle_beta   90.00
_cell.angle_gamma   90.00
#
_symmetry.space_group_name_H-M   'P 1'
#
loop_
_entity.id
_entity.type
_entity.pdbx_description
1 polymer ?
#
loop_
_entity_poly.entity_id
_entity_poly.type
_entity_poly.pdbx_seq_one_letter_code
_entity_poly.pdbx_strand_id
1 'polypeptide(L)' 'MGKITISTLDKMKAAGEKFVCITAYDATFSRLVSEAGAETILVGDSLGMVLQGHDSTIPVSLEHMAYH' A
#
# COMPACT_ATOMS: atom_id res chain seq x y z
N MET A 1 7.55 -9.85 -11.61
CA MET A 1 6.34 -10.51 -11.06
C MET A 1 5.19 -10.35 -12.05
N GLY A 2 4.30 -11.34 -12.15
CA GLY A 2 3.04 -11.15 -12.87
C GLY A 2 2.13 -10.18 -12.11
N LYS A 3 1.05 -9.73 -12.76
CA LYS A 3 0.04 -8.88 -12.10
C LYS A 3 -0.52 -9.59 -10.86
N ILE A 4 -0.41 -8.95 -9.70
CA ILE A 4 -1.05 -9.42 -8.46
C ILE A 4 -2.54 -9.07 -8.52
N THR A 5 -3.38 -10.02 -8.14
CA THR A 5 -4.84 -9.90 -8.13
C THR A 5 -5.40 -10.46 -6.84
N ILE A 6 -6.67 -10.20 -6.55
CA ILE A 6 -7.37 -10.80 -5.40
C ILE A 6 -7.26 -12.33 -5.45
N SER A 7 -7.46 -12.94 -6.63
CA SER A 7 -7.31 -14.39 -6.81
C SER A 7 -5.88 -14.89 -6.59
N THR A 8 -4.85 -14.05 -6.78
CA THR A 8 -3.46 -14.39 -6.44
C THR A 8 -3.31 -14.47 -4.92
N LEU A 9 -3.82 -13.47 -4.18
CA LEU A 9 -3.74 -13.41 -2.72
C LEU A 9 -4.55 -14.54 -2.05
N ASP A 10 -5.72 -14.88 -2.60
CA ASP A 10 -6.52 -16.02 -2.11
C ASP A 10 -5.79 -17.35 -2.25
N LYS A 11 -5.05 -17.55 -3.36
CA LYS A 11 -4.23 -18.74 -3.56
C LYS A 11 -3.06 -18.80 -2.57
N MET A 12 -2.36 -17.69 -2.35
CA MET A 12 -1.28 -17.62 -1.36
C MET A 12 -1.80 -17.96 0.03
N LYS A 13 -2.95 -17.38 0.41
CA LYS A 13 -3.63 -17.71 1.67
C LYS A 13 -3.98 -19.20 1.78
N ALA A 14 -4.56 -19.79 0.74
CA ALA A 14 -4.93 -21.20 0.73
C ALA A 14 -3.71 -22.13 0.79
N ALA A 15 -2.59 -21.72 0.21
CA ALA A 15 -1.30 -22.42 0.27
C ALA A 15 -0.56 -22.21 1.61
N GLY A 16 -1.04 -21.32 2.49
CA GLY A 16 -0.35 -20.94 3.72
C GLY A 16 0.87 -20.02 3.51
N GLU A 17 1.04 -19.49 2.30
CA GLU A 17 2.10 -18.56 1.94
C GLU A 17 1.74 -17.14 2.41
N LYS A 18 2.69 -16.46 3.07
CA LYS A 18 2.52 -15.06 3.47
C LYS A 18 2.80 -14.14 2.28
N PHE A 19 2.12 -13.01 2.24
CA PHE A 19 2.38 -11.93 1.29
C PHE A 19 2.65 -10.62 2.05
N VAL A 20 3.39 -9.73 1.40
CA VAL A 20 3.80 -8.43 1.93
C VAL A 20 2.75 -7.38 1.57
N CYS A 21 2.39 -6.57 2.57
CA CYS A 21 1.60 -5.35 2.41
C CYS A 21 2.39 -4.20 3.02
N ILE A 22 2.66 -3.17 2.21
CA ILE A 22 3.45 -2.01 2.60
C ILE A 22 2.79 -0.73 2.12
N THR A 23 2.91 0.34 2.89
CA THR A 23 2.42 1.66 2.49
C THR A 23 3.39 2.34 1.54
N ALA A 24 2.88 2.95 0.47
CA ALA A 24 3.61 3.90 -0.35
C ALA A 24 2.62 4.98 -0.81
N TYR A 25 3.10 6.22 -0.94
CA TYR A 25 2.27 7.39 -1.20
C TYR A 25 2.76 8.20 -2.40
N ASP A 26 3.77 7.70 -3.12
CA ASP A 26 4.25 8.30 -4.36
C ASP A 26 4.77 7.23 -5.34
N ALA A 27 4.94 7.66 -6.59
CA ALA A 27 5.35 6.78 -7.69
C ALA A 27 6.76 6.21 -7.51
N THR A 28 7.67 6.95 -6.86
CA THR A 28 9.07 6.54 -6.74
C THR A 28 9.21 5.38 -5.77
N PHE A 29 8.62 5.49 -4.58
CA PHE A 29 8.61 4.39 -3.62
C PHE A 29 7.73 3.24 -4.09
N SER A 30 6.59 3.51 -4.73
CA SER A 30 5.71 2.46 -5.27
C SER A 30 6.44 1.58 -6.29
N ARG A 31 7.27 2.18 -7.16
CA ARG A 31 8.11 1.42 -8.08
C ARG A 31 9.15 0.59 -7.33
N LEU A 32 9.84 1.19 -6.37
CA LEU A 32 10.90 0.52 -5.62
C LEU A 32 10.37 -0.69 -4.83
N VAL A 33 9.24 -0.56 -4.14
CA VAL A 33 8.66 -1.68 -3.35
C VAL A 33 8.11 -2.78 -4.27
N SER A 34 7.58 -2.42 -5.44
CA SER A 34 7.15 -3.38 -6.46
C SER A 34 8.33 -4.17 -7.02
N GLU A 35 9.46 -3.51 -7.31
CA GLU A 35 10.70 -4.16 -7.75
C GLU A 35 11.32 -5.02 -6.65
N ALA A 36 11.18 -4.63 -5.38
CA ALA A 36 11.60 -5.42 -4.22
C ALA A 36 10.72 -6.65 -3.95
N GLY A 37 9.60 -6.79 -4.65
CA GLY A 37 8.73 -7.97 -4.58
C GLY A 37 7.53 -7.87 -3.63
N ALA A 38 7.14 -6.66 -3.20
CA ALA A 38 5.90 -6.52 -2.43
C ALA A 38 4.67 -6.86 -3.28
N GLU A 39 3.81 -7.76 -2.80
CA GLU A 39 2.60 -8.15 -3.53
C GLU A 39 1.49 -7.10 -3.47
N THR A 40 1.45 -6.31 -2.39
CA THR A 40 0.43 -5.29 -2.18
C THR A 40 1.02 -3.97 -1.69
N ILE A 41 0.48 -2.87 -2.22
CA ILE A 41 0.79 -1.50 -1.82
C ILE A 41 -0.49 -0.88 -1.28
N LEU A 42 -0.43 -0.27 -0.09
CA LEU A 42 -1.55 0.37 0.57
C LEU A 42 -1.37 1.89 0.58
N VAL A 43 -2.22 2.61 -0.18
CA VAL A 43 -2.43 4.04 0.02
C VAL A 43 -3.37 4.19 1.21
N GLY A 44 -2.79 4.49 2.38
CA GLY A 44 -3.52 4.58 3.66
C GLY A 44 -3.56 6.01 4.21
N ASP A 45 -4.55 6.29 5.05
CA ASP A 45 -4.71 7.56 5.79
C ASP A 45 -3.55 7.85 6.77
N SER A 46 -2.70 6.86 7.03
CA SER A 46 -1.40 7.01 7.70
C SER A 46 -0.52 8.11 7.09
N LEU A 47 -0.74 8.48 5.82
CA LEU A 47 -0.13 9.65 5.18
C LEU A 47 -0.33 10.94 6.00
N GLY A 48 -1.44 11.06 6.73
CA GLY A 48 -1.73 12.21 7.58
C GLY A 48 -0.68 12.40 8.68
N MET A 49 -0.17 11.30 9.23
CA MET A 49 0.87 11.35 10.26
C MET A 49 2.27 11.44 9.64
N VAL A 50 2.57 10.62 8.62
CA VAL A 50 3.94 10.48 8.11
C VAL A 50 4.34 11.54 7.08
N LEU A 51 3.40 12.06 6.30
CA LEU A 51 3.67 13.12 5.30
C LEU A 51 3.16 14.49 5.74
N GLN A 52 1.95 14.55 6.31
CA GLN A 52 1.31 15.83 6.67
C GLN A 52 1.66 16.29 8.09
N GLY A 53 2.22 15.40 8.92
CA GLY A 53 2.66 15.73 10.29
C GLY A 53 1.53 15.93 11.30
N HIS A 54 0.34 15.39 11.03
CA HIS A 54 -0.78 15.41 11.98
C HIS A 54 -0.58 14.39 13.12
N ASP A 55 -1.16 14.69 14.28
CA ASP A 55 -1.16 13.79 15.43
C ASP A 55 -2.08 12.56 15.25
N SER A 56 -2.95 12.58 14.24
CA SER A 56 -3.87 11.49 13.92
C SER A 56 -4.20 11.49 12.43
N THR A 57 -4.88 10.45 11.95
CA THR A 57 -5.33 10.33 10.56
C THR A 57 -6.69 10.99 10.29
N ILE A 58 -7.40 11.46 11.33
CA ILE A 58 -8.71 12.10 11.23
C ILE A 58 -8.75 13.30 10.25
N PRO A 59 -7.71 14.15 10.16
CA PRO A 59 -7.72 15.29 9.24
C PRO A 59 -7.57 14.91 7.75
N VAL A 60 -7.30 13.65 7.42
CA VAL A 60 -7.10 13.22 6.02
C VAL A 60 -8.42 13.23 5.27
N SER A 61 -8.46 13.98 4.17
CA SER A 61 -9.62 14.05 3.29
C SER A 61 -9.58 12.99 2.20
N LEU A 62 -10.73 12.77 1.55
CA LEU A 62 -10.84 11.87 0.40
C LEU A 62 -10.04 12.38 -0.81
N GLU A 63 -9.86 13.70 -0.93
CA GLU A 63 -9.01 14.32 -1.95
C GLU A 63 -7.54 14.01 -1.72
N HIS A 64 -7.07 14.01 -0.47
CA HIS A 64 -5.70 13.57 -0.15
C HIS A 64 -5.50 12.11 -0.54
N MET A 65 -6.47 11.24 -0.26
CA MET A 65 -6.40 9.82 -0.62
C MET A 65 -6.41 9.58 -2.14
N ALA A 66 -7.09 10.42 -2.92
CA ALA A 66 -7.13 10.30 -4.37
C ALA A 66 -5.90 10.90 -5.06
N TYR A 67 -5.23 11.85 -4.41
CA TYR A 67 -3.98 12.44 -4.89
C TYR A 67 -2.80 11.48 -4.79
N HIS A 68 -2.79 10.65 -3.74
CA HIS A 68 -1.76 9.63 -3.47
C HIS A 68 -2.11 8.27 -4.09
#